data_AF-A0A1Q8FK30-F1
#
_entry.id   AF-A0A1Q8FK30-F1
#
_cell.length_a   1.000
_cell.length_b   1.000
_cell.length_c   1.000
_cell.angle_alpha   90.00
_cell.angle_beta   90.00
_cell.angle_gamma   90.00
#
_symmetry.space_group_name_H-M   'P 1'
#
loop_
_entity.id
_entity.type
_entity.pdbx_description
1 polymer ?
#
loop_
_entity_poly.entity_id
_entity_poly.type
_entity_poly.pdbx_seq_one_letter_code
_entity_poly.pdbx_strand_id
1 'polypeptide(L)'
;MAIVASGTFAVWGQSTGSTDAAAGQTPAAEVDTIPVNTEERSLSDLDGGADAFILSTTRRLARIDFTLPPHVQTSEAWLRLAARPASDSTAGLIHVSVNGGEAITIRPQARPMEARFALFSADFRPGSNTLEIAYSTDTSAAGWIVDARRSQMRLTLEPVAPIDTLESLEQALAADFAAPRRIALITDASRERVTLEALVAQGLALRAGQVPLFTANADEADLIVRIADNDRLAADDRAALRSGDRSTGPEIAFRNERGLPHLVVTGRNLDEATAAARLMAARSFIGYRRGFLAADAMTATRLGTRQIRDARTLHANADLRTFADSGLPFSADQGSRTAVQFSTQFDADRHGALSVLARAALISGEAWLYAWYGDASETAPANHNLLVIGPGSTEIAAVDRNAPPELRAALRAAERSRGQRGLMRLAAAAYADAADAEAGNEVGIGVASLFRDQANNGRWIGTLTAPDIASFEAAGRSLARSDLWTALEGRAAVWSARGVTALDYTVVAPSLVERVQEFAVDHTRDAAFLLFGAAFLLLVRGFFGRRKQARARA
;
A
#
# COMPACT_ATOMS: atom_id res chain seq x y z
N MET A 1 32.37 3.22 34.78
CA MET A 1 33.02 2.04 34.18
C MET A 1 32.02 0.91 34.20
N ALA A 2 31.47 0.60 33.03
CA ALA A 2 30.52 -0.47 32.80
C ALA A 2 31.27 -1.66 32.16
N ILE A 3 30.91 -2.89 32.52
CA ILE A 3 31.05 -4.04 31.62
C ILE A 3 29.76 -4.86 31.71
N VAL A 4 29.26 -5.11 30.51
CA VAL A 4 28.05 -5.83 30.10
C VAL A 4 28.28 -7.34 30.21
N ALA A 5 27.24 -8.10 30.56
CA ALA A 5 27.20 -9.54 30.35
C ALA A 5 25.89 -9.91 29.62
N SER A 6 26.05 -10.23 28.33
CA SER A 6 25.05 -10.77 27.41
C SER A 6 24.96 -12.29 27.62
N GLY A 7 23.75 -12.82 27.85
CA GLY A 7 23.50 -14.25 27.98
C GLY A 7 22.64 -14.77 26.83
N THR A 8 23.27 -15.45 25.87
CA THR A 8 22.66 -16.31 24.87
C THR A 8 22.39 -17.69 25.48
N PHE A 9 21.16 -18.20 25.43
CA PHE A 9 20.86 -19.59 25.79
C PHE A 9 20.53 -20.42 24.55
N ALA A 10 21.38 -21.41 24.31
CA ALA A 10 21.22 -22.46 23.31
C ALA A 10 20.35 -23.59 23.86
N VAL A 11 19.50 -24.13 22.98
CA VAL A 11 18.57 -25.24 23.20
C VAL A 11 19.30 -26.57 23.07
N TRP A 12 19.46 -27.33 24.16
CA TRP A 12 19.76 -28.77 24.16
C TRP A 12 19.01 -29.43 25.32
N GLY A 13 18.24 -30.49 25.04
CA GLY A 13 17.55 -31.28 26.07
C GLY A 13 16.93 -32.55 25.51
N GLN A 14 17.69 -33.63 25.55
CA GLN A 14 17.35 -34.99 25.12
C GLN A 14 16.27 -35.65 26.00
N SER A 15 15.59 -36.62 25.37
CA SER A 15 14.67 -37.59 25.94
C SER A 15 15.33 -38.58 26.92
N THR A 16 14.69 -38.80 28.08
CA THR A 16 14.65 -40.11 28.77
C THR A 16 13.37 -40.19 29.60
N GLY A 17 12.60 -41.27 29.46
CA GLY A 17 11.38 -41.50 30.24
C GLY A 17 11.62 -42.34 31.49
N SER A 18 10.79 -42.13 32.51
CA SER A 18 10.12 -43.19 33.28
C SER A 18 9.07 -42.59 34.22
N THR A 19 7.93 -43.25 34.23
CA THR A 19 6.72 -43.15 35.07
C THR A 19 6.93 -42.83 36.56
N ASP A 20 6.14 -41.88 37.06
CA ASP A 20 5.41 -42.03 38.33
C ASP A 20 4.12 -41.20 38.31
N ALA A 21 3.05 -41.78 38.85
CA ALA A 21 1.68 -41.27 38.80
C ALA A 21 1.28 -40.53 40.08
N ALA A 22 0.35 -39.59 39.90
CA ALA A 22 -0.57 -38.99 40.87
C ALA A 22 -0.07 -37.82 41.75
N ALA A 23 -0.33 -36.60 41.27
CA ALA A 23 -1.07 -35.59 42.04
C ALA A 23 -1.68 -34.59 41.06
N GLY A 24 -3.00 -34.41 41.14
CA GLY A 24 -3.75 -33.53 40.25
C GLY A 24 -3.29 -32.08 40.37
N GLN A 25 -2.57 -31.63 39.37
CA GLN A 25 -2.54 -30.23 38.96
C GLN A 25 -3.42 -30.16 37.72
N THR A 26 -4.62 -29.61 37.88
CA THR A 26 -5.35 -29.03 36.76
C THR A 26 -4.34 -28.14 36.03
N PRO A 27 -3.99 -28.38 34.76
CA PRO A 27 -3.17 -27.41 34.05
C PRO A 27 -3.94 -26.11 34.12
N ALA A 28 -3.34 -25.11 34.77
CA ALA A 28 -3.84 -23.75 34.69
C ALA A 28 -4.05 -23.48 33.21
N ALA A 29 -5.28 -23.16 32.82
CA ALA A 29 -5.58 -22.77 31.45
C ALA A 29 -4.50 -21.77 31.05
N GLU A 30 -3.70 -22.15 30.06
CA GLU A 30 -2.77 -21.26 29.41
C GLU A 30 -3.66 -20.09 28.97
N VAL A 31 -3.55 -18.97 29.68
CA VAL A 31 -4.26 -17.75 29.29
C VAL A 31 -3.56 -17.36 28.00
N ASP A 32 -4.11 -17.80 26.88
CA ASP A 32 -3.67 -17.43 25.54
C ASP A 32 -3.56 -15.90 25.52
N THR A 33 -2.34 -15.40 25.67
CA THR A 33 -2.07 -13.97 25.69
C THR A 33 -2.05 -13.53 24.25
N ILE A 34 -3.10 -12.80 23.85
CA ILE A 34 -3.14 -12.16 22.53
C ILE A 34 -1.91 -11.24 22.45
N PRO A 35 -1.09 -11.32 21.38
CA PRO A 35 0.16 -10.59 21.31
C PRO A 35 -0.07 -9.08 21.42
N VAL A 36 0.80 -8.41 22.19
CA VAL A 36 0.84 -6.95 22.29
C VAL A 36 1.48 -6.39 21.02
N ASN A 37 0.80 -5.46 20.35
CA ASN A 37 1.28 -4.88 19.11
C ASN A 37 1.90 -3.51 19.37
N THR A 38 3.19 -3.37 19.09
CA THR A 38 3.86 -2.07 19.08
C THR A 38 4.10 -1.65 17.65
N GLU A 39 3.49 -0.55 17.22
CA GLU A 39 3.63 -0.03 15.86
C GLU A 39 4.07 1.43 15.85
N GLU A 40 4.82 1.80 14.82
CA GLU A 40 5.26 3.17 14.55
C GLU A 40 4.80 3.58 13.14
N ARG A 41 4.16 4.74 13.04
CA ARG A 41 3.63 5.29 11.78
C ARG A 41 4.10 6.72 11.60
N SER A 42 4.41 7.10 10.36
CA SER A 42 4.69 8.51 10.06
C SER A 42 3.39 9.32 10.06
N LEU A 43 3.48 10.62 10.39
CA LEU A 43 2.30 11.49 10.34
C LEU A 43 1.78 11.67 8.91
N SER A 44 2.66 11.59 7.90
CA SER A 44 2.27 11.65 6.50
C SER A 44 1.40 10.47 6.06
N ASP A 45 1.60 9.29 6.66
CA ASP A 45 0.82 8.09 6.36
C ASP A 45 -0.60 8.18 6.95
N LEU A 46 -0.75 8.85 8.10
CA LEU A 46 -2.03 8.97 8.81
C LEU A 46 -2.94 10.06 8.21
N ASP A 47 -2.37 11.23 7.86
CA ASP A 47 -3.14 12.40 7.36
C ASP A 47 -3.40 12.36 5.83
N GLY A 48 -2.97 11.29 5.15
CA GLY A 48 -3.30 11.07 3.73
C GLY A 48 -2.54 11.93 2.72
N GLY A 49 -1.26 12.27 2.97
CA GLY A 49 -0.33 12.59 1.88
C GLY A 49 0.37 13.96 1.89
N ALA A 50 0.24 14.76 2.95
CA ALA A 50 1.07 15.97 3.08
C ALA A 50 2.44 15.64 3.69
N ASP A 51 3.52 15.77 2.90
CA ASP A 51 4.90 15.53 3.38
C ASP A 51 5.34 16.49 4.50
N ALA A 52 4.74 17.68 4.52
CA ALA A 52 4.98 18.70 5.52
C ALA A 52 3.78 19.63 5.65
N PHE A 53 3.61 20.22 6.83
CA PHE A 53 2.60 21.23 7.09
C PHE A 53 3.15 22.41 7.91
N ILE A 54 2.49 23.56 7.79
CA ILE A 54 2.93 24.80 8.43
C ILE A 54 2.00 25.10 9.61
N LEU A 55 2.61 25.30 10.78
CA LEU A 55 1.97 25.82 11.98
C LEU A 55 2.34 27.30 12.13
N SER A 56 1.37 28.19 12.05
CA SER A 56 1.59 29.64 12.09
C SER A 56 0.40 30.37 12.72
N THR A 57 0.48 31.69 12.83
CA THR A 57 -0.62 32.50 13.37
C THR A 57 -1.89 32.43 12.51
N THR A 58 -1.77 32.11 11.22
CA THR A 58 -2.88 31.88 10.29
C THR A 58 -3.35 30.43 10.25
N ARG A 59 -2.43 29.47 10.49
CA ARG A 59 -2.75 28.04 10.60
C ARG A 59 -2.29 27.52 11.95
N ARG A 60 -3.06 27.81 12.99
CA ARG A 60 -2.70 27.55 14.39
C ARG A 60 -2.87 26.10 14.83
N LEU A 61 -3.58 25.29 14.06
CA LEU A 61 -3.93 23.92 14.42
C LEU A 61 -3.77 23.02 13.21
N ALA A 62 -3.07 21.91 13.40
CA ALA A 62 -3.11 20.75 12.53
C ALA A 62 -3.85 19.63 13.26
N ARG A 63 -4.77 18.97 12.56
CA ARG A 63 -5.51 17.80 13.03
C ARG A 63 -5.11 16.62 12.17
N ILE A 64 -4.74 15.52 12.80
CA ILE A 64 -4.38 14.28 12.13
C ILE A 64 -5.31 13.22 12.69
N ASP A 65 -6.22 12.75 11.85
CA ASP A 65 -7.19 11.73 12.22
C ASP A 65 -6.59 10.35 11.98
N PHE A 66 -6.84 9.42 12.89
CA PHE A 66 -6.42 8.03 12.77
C PHE A 66 -7.38 7.12 13.53
N THR A 67 -7.29 5.82 13.26
CA THR A 67 -8.22 4.82 13.74
C THR A 67 -7.48 3.68 14.43
N LEU A 68 -8.03 3.25 15.56
CA LEU A 68 -7.56 2.10 16.32
C LEU A 68 -8.57 0.95 16.20
N PRO A 69 -8.11 -0.31 16.21
CA PRO A 69 -8.99 -1.46 16.09
C PRO A 69 -9.94 -1.56 17.31
N PRO A 70 -11.05 -2.29 17.21
CA PRO A 70 -11.92 -2.55 18.34
C PRO A 70 -11.20 -3.43 19.37
N HIS A 71 -11.65 -3.38 20.63
CA HIS A 71 -11.16 -4.24 21.71
C HIS A 71 -9.65 -4.15 22.00
N VAL A 72 -9.06 -2.97 21.83
CA VAL A 72 -7.67 -2.69 22.27
C VAL A 72 -7.62 -1.57 23.29
N GLN A 73 -6.61 -1.61 24.16
CA GLN A 73 -6.22 -0.51 25.02
C GLN A 73 -4.81 -0.05 24.65
N THR A 74 -4.56 1.25 24.77
CA THR A 74 -3.21 1.79 24.58
C THR A 74 -2.49 1.77 25.93
N SER A 75 -1.34 1.13 26.02
CA SER A 75 -0.52 1.14 27.25
C SER A 75 0.59 2.18 27.19
N GLU A 76 1.21 2.36 26.02
CA GLU A 76 2.21 3.40 25.78
C GLU A 76 1.93 4.16 24.48
N ALA A 77 2.17 5.47 24.48
CA ALA A 77 2.01 6.32 23.32
C ALA A 77 3.08 7.41 23.28
N TRP A 78 3.75 7.54 22.13
CA TRP A 78 4.82 8.51 21.93
C TRP A 78 4.66 9.21 20.59
N LEU A 79 4.91 10.52 20.57
CA LEU A 79 5.03 11.30 19.34
C LEU A 79 6.43 11.86 19.22
N ARG A 80 7.07 11.58 18.10
CA ARG A 80 8.30 12.21 17.65
C ARG A 80 7.96 13.25 16.60
N LEU A 81 8.20 14.52 16.90
CA LEU A 81 7.88 15.65 16.03
C LEU A 81 9.16 16.26 15.47
N ALA A 82 9.35 16.17 14.16
CA ALA A 82 10.43 16.82 13.44
C ALA A 82 9.94 18.15 12.86
N ALA A 83 10.56 19.27 13.24
CA ALA A 83 10.15 20.58 12.78
C ALA A 83 11.32 21.52 12.58
N ARG A 84 11.17 22.47 11.65
CA ARG A 84 12.13 23.54 11.41
C ARG A 84 11.45 24.91 11.46
N PRO A 85 12.16 25.95 11.91
CA PRO A 85 11.60 27.29 11.93
C PRO A 85 11.30 27.74 10.49
N ALA A 86 10.18 28.43 10.29
CA ALA A 86 9.86 29.06 9.01
C ALA A 86 10.75 30.29 8.75
N SER A 87 11.30 30.90 9.80
CA SER A 87 12.22 32.04 9.74
C SER A 87 13.08 32.14 11.00
N ASP A 88 14.15 32.94 10.97
CA ASP A 88 15.00 33.17 12.15
C ASP A 88 14.27 33.88 13.31
N SER A 89 13.13 34.53 13.03
CA SER A 89 12.26 35.16 14.03
C SER A 89 11.16 34.23 14.56
N THR A 90 11.18 32.94 14.20
CA THR A 90 10.21 31.96 14.71
C THR A 90 10.32 31.85 16.24
N ALA A 91 9.19 32.03 16.92
CA ALA A 91 9.05 31.88 18.37
C ALA A 91 7.72 31.18 18.67
N GLY A 92 7.34 31.05 19.93
CA GLY A 92 6.04 30.50 20.34
C GLY A 92 6.11 29.16 21.05
N LEU A 93 4.94 28.59 21.29
CA LEU A 93 4.71 27.31 21.94
C LEU A 93 4.08 26.34 20.95
N ILE A 94 4.48 25.08 21.03
CA ILE A 94 3.80 23.98 20.35
C ILE A 94 3.11 23.15 21.42
N HIS A 95 1.82 22.89 21.22
CA HIS A 95 0.98 22.08 22.08
C HIS A 95 0.58 20.81 21.32
N VAL A 96 0.63 19.67 21.99
CA VAL A 96 0.21 18.38 21.42
C VAL A 96 -0.79 17.74 22.38
N SER A 97 -1.96 17.35 21.85
CA SER A 97 -2.98 16.62 22.59
C SER A 97 -3.64 15.57 21.69
N VAL A 98 -4.30 14.59 22.30
CA VAL A 98 -5.10 13.58 21.60
C VAL A 98 -6.54 13.71 22.08
N ASN A 99 -7.50 13.67 21.16
CA ASN A 99 -8.95 13.71 21.45
C ASN A 99 -9.40 14.88 22.35
N GLY A 100 -8.69 16.02 22.29
CA GLY A 100 -8.97 17.17 23.16
C GLY A 100 -8.58 16.97 24.63
N GLY A 101 -7.77 15.97 24.93
CA GLY A 101 -7.19 15.71 26.25
C GLY A 101 -6.14 16.74 26.68
N GLU A 102 -5.39 16.42 27.74
CA GLU A 102 -4.41 17.34 28.30
C GLU A 102 -3.24 17.60 27.33
N ALA A 103 -2.97 18.87 27.05
CA ALA A 103 -1.98 19.25 26.06
C ALA A 103 -0.57 19.35 26.64
N ILE A 104 0.36 18.60 26.06
CA ILE A 104 1.78 18.68 26.39
C ILE A 104 2.40 19.82 25.59
N THR A 105 3.02 20.77 26.30
CA THR A 105 3.50 22.01 25.72
C THR A 105 5.02 22.09 25.74
N ILE A 106 5.62 22.48 24.62
CA ILE A 106 7.05 22.80 24.53
C ILE A 106 7.27 24.23 24.04
N ARG A 107 8.39 24.81 24.47
CA ARG A 107 8.90 26.10 23.96
C ARG A 107 10.17 25.86 23.14
N PRO A 108 10.06 25.65 21.83
CA PRO A 108 11.21 25.38 20.99
C PRO A 108 12.05 26.65 20.73
N GLN A 109 13.36 26.47 20.63
CA GLN A 109 14.27 27.54 20.15
C GLN A 109 14.20 27.61 18.62
N ALA A 110 14.41 28.79 18.01
CA ALA A 110 14.35 29.02 16.55
C ALA A 110 15.45 28.29 15.74
N ARG A 111 15.48 26.95 15.81
CA ARG A 111 16.43 26.05 15.14
C ARG A 111 15.69 24.76 14.77
N PRO A 112 16.16 24.02 13.75
CA PRO A 112 15.63 22.68 13.48
C PRO A 112 15.66 21.80 14.72
N MET A 113 14.59 21.05 14.96
CA MET A 113 14.41 20.26 16.16
C MET A 113 13.73 18.93 15.89
N GLU A 114 13.96 17.99 16.82
CA GLU A 114 13.22 16.74 16.96
C GLU A 114 12.77 16.67 18.42
N ALA A 115 11.47 16.80 18.67
CA ALA A 115 10.89 16.74 20.01
C ALA A 115 10.20 15.39 20.22
N ARG A 116 10.27 14.86 21.44
CA ARG A 116 9.55 13.63 21.82
C ARG A 116 8.54 13.95 22.91
N PHE A 117 7.30 13.57 22.67
CA PHE A 117 6.17 13.74 23.59
C PHE A 117 5.73 12.35 24.06
N ALA A 118 5.62 12.16 25.37
CA ALA A 118 4.98 10.98 25.96
C ALA A 118 3.49 11.28 26.08
N LEU A 119 2.67 10.80 25.14
CA LEU A 119 1.25 11.10 25.10
C LEU A 119 0.52 10.32 26.20
N PHE A 120 -0.58 10.88 26.72
CA PHE A 120 -1.39 10.21 27.73
C PHE A 120 -2.18 9.06 27.09
N SER A 121 -1.82 7.82 27.43
CA SER A 121 -2.44 6.62 26.86
C SER A 121 -3.95 6.50 27.15
N ALA A 122 -4.41 7.09 28.25
CA ALA A 122 -5.82 7.17 28.62
C ALA A 122 -6.69 8.05 27.69
N ASP A 123 -6.07 8.94 26.91
CA ASP A 123 -6.78 9.81 25.97
C ASP A 123 -7.14 9.08 24.67
N PHE A 124 -6.57 7.89 24.43
CA PHE A 124 -6.86 7.06 23.26
C PHE A 124 -8.09 6.20 23.48
N ARG A 125 -8.86 5.99 22.41
CA ARG A 125 -10.06 5.15 22.42
C ARG A 125 -10.09 4.22 21.20
N PRO A 126 -10.75 3.05 21.28
CA PRO A 126 -11.03 2.25 20.10
C PRO A 126 -11.81 3.07 19.04
N GLY A 127 -11.55 2.81 17.76
CA GLY A 127 -12.13 3.55 16.65
C GLY A 127 -11.42 4.88 16.39
N SER A 128 -12.17 5.93 16.05
CA SER A 128 -11.60 7.20 15.58
C SER A 128 -10.98 8.05 16.70
N ASN A 129 -9.76 8.49 16.45
CA ASN A 129 -8.97 9.38 17.29
C ASN A 129 -8.45 10.56 16.46
N THR A 130 -8.19 11.69 17.13
CA THR A 130 -7.62 12.88 16.50
C THR A 130 -6.41 13.34 17.30
N LEU A 131 -5.26 13.40 16.65
CA LEU A 131 -4.06 14.07 17.16
C LEU A 131 -4.13 15.56 16.79
N GLU A 132 -4.05 16.43 17.80
CA GLU A 132 -4.07 17.87 17.64
C GLU A 132 -2.68 18.45 17.92
N ILE A 133 -2.11 19.14 16.93
CA ILE A 133 -0.84 19.87 17.06
C ILE A 133 -1.13 21.34 16.88
N ALA A 134 -1.12 22.08 17.98
CA ALA A 134 -1.47 23.50 18.02
C ALA A 134 -0.24 24.38 18.22
N TYR A 135 -0.31 25.61 17.71
CA TYR A 135 0.70 26.62 17.82
C TYR A 135 0.12 27.90 18.40
N SER A 136 0.78 28.42 19.44
CA SER A 136 0.45 29.70 20.06
C SER A 136 1.69 30.59 20.16
N THR A 137 1.52 31.88 19.97
CA THR A 137 2.60 32.87 20.09
C THR A 137 2.00 34.22 20.42
N ASP A 138 2.72 35.00 21.25
CA ASP A 138 2.38 36.38 21.58
C ASP A 138 2.98 37.38 20.57
N THR A 139 3.71 36.88 19.57
CA THR A 139 4.44 37.70 18.58
C THR A 139 3.98 37.38 17.16
N SER A 140 4.20 38.32 16.23
CA SER A 140 3.96 38.11 14.79
C SER A 140 5.04 37.24 14.13
N ALA A 141 5.26 36.03 14.65
CA ALA A 141 6.28 35.10 14.17
C ALA A 141 5.78 34.24 13.00
N ALA A 142 6.68 33.88 12.09
CA ALA A 142 6.36 33.10 10.88
C ALA A 142 5.90 31.65 11.17
N GLY A 143 6.22 31.13 12.36
CA GLY A 143 5.80 29.80 12.80
C GLY A 143 6.77 28.67 12.43
N TRP A 144 6.26 27.45 12.38
CA TRP A 144 7.01 26.20 12.25
C TRP A 144 6.58 25.42 11.02
N ILE A 145 7.54 24.80 10.35
CA ILE A 145 7.30 23.83 9.28
C ILE A 145 7.58 22.46 9.86
N VAL A 146 6.52 21.66 10.03
CA VAL A 146 6.59 20.29 10.51
C VAL A 146 6.81 19.36 9.32
N ASP A 147 7.83 18.52 9.42
CA ASP A 147 8.11 17.45 8.45
C ASP A 147 7.31 16.21 8.88
N ALA A 148 6.21 15.94 8.19
CA ALA A 148 5.28 14.87 8.54
C ALA A 148 5.86 13.48 8.25
N ARG A 149 6.77 13.37 7.26
CA ARG A 149 7.48 12.12 6.95
C ARG A 149 8.45 11.72 8.04
N ARG A 150 9.15 12.70 8.62
CA ARG A 150 10.10 12.48 9.71
C ARG A 150 9.45 12.47 11.10
N SER A 151 8.22 12.96 11.19
CA SER A 151 7.44 12.90 12.43
C SER A 151 6.72 11.56 12.51
N GLN A 152 6.79 10.90 13.67
CA GLN A 152 6.30 9.54 13.84
C GLN A 152 5.54 9.40 15.14
N MET A 153 4.44 8.65 15.10
CA MET A 153 3.68 8.26 16.27
C MET A 153 3.89 6.77 16.51
N ARG A 154 4.27 6.41 17.74
CA ARG A 154 4.44 5.04 18.17
C ARG A 154 3.41 4.72 19.25
N LEU A 155 2.65 3.65 19.05
CA LEU A 155 1.64 3.16 19.97
C LEU A 155 1.92 1.71 20.35
N THR A 156 1.73 1.38 21.62
CA THR A 156 1.69 0.01 22.14
C THR A 156 0.24 -0.31 22.47
N LEU A 157 -0.32 -1.28 21.74
CA LEU A 157 -1.72 -1.67 21.78
C LEU A 157 -1.85 -3.08 22.38
N GLU A 158 -2.62 -3.17 23.45
CA GLU A 158 -2.90 -4.40 24.18
C GLU A 158 -4.34 -4.86 23.87
N PRO A 159 -4.51 -6.02 23.23
CA PRO A 159 -5.84 -6.57 22.98
C PRO A 159 -6.51 -6.97 24.30
N VAL A 160 -7.72 -6.46 24.54
CA VAL A 160 -8.52 -6.79 25.74
C VAL A 160 -9.57 -7.85 25.49
N ALA A 161 -9.94 -8.07 24.23
CA ALA A 161 -10.82 -9.16 23.80
C ALA A 161 -10.51 -9.54 22.35
N PRO A 162 -10.74 -10.80 21.93
CA PRO A 162 -10.58 -11.21 20.55
C PRO A 162 -11.64 -10.57 19.64
N ILE A 163 -11.31 -10.43 18.36
CA ILE A 163 -12.27 -10.06 17.32
C ILE A 163 -13.26 -11.22 17.14
N ASP A 164 -14.54 -11.02 17.46
CA ASP A 164 -15.56 -12.08 17.49
C ASP A 164 -16.72 -11.89 16.50
N THR A 165 -16.72 -10.77 15.76
CA THR A 165 -17.73 -10.43 14.75
C THR A 165 -17.11 -9.95 13.44
N LEU A 166 -17.87 -10.08 12.35
CA LEU A 166 -17.53 -9.53 11.03
C LEU A 166 -17.42 -8.00 11.07
N GLU A 167 -18.27 -7.33 11.84
CA GLU A 167 -18.15 -5.88 12.07
C GLU A 167 -16.81 -5.52 12.72
N SER A 168 -16.46 -6.19 13.83
CA SER A 168 -15.18 -5.95 14.52
C SER A 168 -13.99 -6.26 13.60
N LEU A 169 -14.08 -7.29 12.75
CA LEU A 169 -13.04 -7.61 11.77
C LEU A 169 -12.90 -6.49 10.72
N GLU A 170 -14.01 -6.00 10.17
CA GLU A 170 -13.98 -4.93 9.17
C GLU A 170 -13.42 -3.62 9.76
N GLN A 171 -13.78 -3.29 11.00
CA GLN A 171 -13.21 -2.16 11.74
C GLN A 171 -11.72 -2.36 12.03
N ALA A 172 -11.29 -3.58 12.37
CA ALA A 172 -9.89 -3.89 12.60
C ALA A 172 -9.05 -3.81 11.31
N LEU A 173 -9.59 -4.29 10.17
CA LEU A 173 -8.92 -4.18 8.87
C LEU A 173 -8.72 -2.71 8.46
N ALA A 174 -9.72 -1.88 8.71
CA ALA A 174 -9.70 -0.45 8.39
C ALA A 174 -8.80 0.38 9.33
N ALA A 175 -8.31 -0.20 10.43
CA ALA A 175 -7.50 0.55 11.39
C ALA A 175 -6.13 0.95 10.83
N ASP A 176 -5.60 2.07 11.32
CA ASP A 176 -4.28 2.57 10.92
C ASP A 176 -3.15 1.84 11.65
N PHE A 177 -3.42 1.42 12.88
CA PHE A 177 -2.48 0.68 13.75
C PHE A 177 -3.00 -0.73 14.05
N ALA A 178 -2.10 -1.70 14.17
CA ALA A 178 -2.40 -3.08 14.57
C ALA A 178 -3.52 -3.75 13.76
N ALA A 179 -3.72 -3.29 12.52
CA ALA A 179 -4.66 -3.90 11.61
C ALA A 179 -4.06 -5.18 11.01
N PRO A 180 -4.86 -6.24 10.77
CA PRO A 180 -4.39 -7.43 10.08
C PRO A 180 -3.83 -7.06 8.69
N ARG A 181 -2.53 -7.26 8.46
CA ARG A 181 -1.86 -6.89 7.19
C ARG A 181 -1.48 -8.10 6.38
N ARG A 182 -1.01 -9.18 7.02
CA ARG A 182 -0.67 -10.45 6.37
C ARG A 182 -1.91 -11.33 6.33
N ILE A 183 -2.39 -11.63 5.13
CA ILE A 183 -3.62 -12.39 4.93
C ILE A 183 -3.32 -13.67 4.17
N ALA A 184 -3.61 -14.81 4.79
CA ALA A 184 -3.54 -16.10 4.12
C ALA A 184 -4.80 -16.35 3.28
N LEU A 185 -4.63 -16.62 1.99
CA LEU A 185 -5.73 -17.02 1.11
C LEU A 185 -5.65 -18.54 0.87
N ILE A 186 -6.58 -19.28 1.47
CA ILE A 186 -6.63 -20.75 1.38
C ILE A 186 -7.79 -21.14 0.47
N THR A 187 -7.48 -21.31 -0.81
CA THR A 187 -8.44 -21.70 -1.84
C THR A 187 -8.01 -23.01 -2.48
N ASP A 188 -8.94 -23.96 -2.59
CA ASP A 188 -8.63 -25.23 -3.25
C ASP A 188 -8.53 -25.05 -4.77
N ALA A 189 -7.70 -25.90 -5.39
CA ALA A 189 -7.61 -25.99 -6.83
C ALA A 189 -9.01 -26.23 -7.44
N SER A 190 -9.44 -25.28 -8.27
CA SER A 190 -10.75 -25.29 -8.92
C SER A 190 -10.74 -24.36 -10.14
N ARG A 191 -11.72 -24.53 -11.02
CA ARG A 191 -11.87 -23.68 -12.21
C ARG A 191 -12.07 -22.19 -11.87
N GLU A 192 -12.69 -21.91 -10.72
CA GLU A 192 -13.02 -20.54 -10.28
C GLU A 192 -11.98 -19.96 -9.31
N ARG A 193 -10.89 -20.67 -9.03
CA ARG A 193 -9.90 -20.27 -8.01
C ARG A 193 -9.43 -18.82 -8.20
N VAL A 194 -9.07 -18.45 -9.44
CA VAL A 194 -8.60 -17.10 -9.77
C VAL A 194 -9.69 -16.06 -9.51
N THR A 195 -10.92 -16.32 -9.98
CA THR A 195 -12.07 -15.44 -9.76
C THR A 195 -12.34 -15.21 -8.28
N LEU A 196 -12.34 -16.29 -7.50
CA LEU A 196 -12.61 -16.28 -6.06
C LEU A 196 -11.54 -15.47 -5.30
N GLU A 197 -10.27 -15.80 -5.52
CA GLU A 197 -9.14 -15.10 -4.89
C GLU A 197 -9.09 -13.63 -5.31
N ALA A 198 -9.33 -13.33 -6.60
CA ALA A 198 -9.33 -11.96 -7.13
C ALA A 198 -10.41 -11.09 -6.48
N LEU A 199 -11.64 -11.61 -6.35
CA LEU A 199 -12.74 -10.87 -5.73
C LEU A 199 -12.50 -10.66 -4.23
N VAL A 200 -12.02 -11.71 -3.54
CA VAL A 200 -11.68 -11.62 -2.12
C VAL A 200 -10.53 -10.63 -1.89
N ALA A 201 -9.45 -10.70 -2.66
CA ALA A 201 -8.32 -9.78 -2.52
C ALA A 201 -8.74 -8.30 -2.69
N GLN A 202 -9.59 -8.01 -3.68
CA GLN A 202 -10.13 -6.66 -3.89
C GLN A 202 -11.02 -6.22 -2.73
N GLY A 203 -11.91 -7.09 -2.24
CA GLY A 203 -12.77 -6.79 -1.11
C GLY A 203 -12.03 -6.57 0.20
N LEU A 204 -10.93 -7.31 0.44
CA LEU A 204 -10.05 -7.09 1.60
C LEU A 204 -9.34 -5.75 1.51
N ALA A 205 -8.80 -5.42 0.33
CA ALA A 205 -8.12 -4.14 0.15
C ALA A 205 -9.05 -2.95 0.34
N LEU A 206 -10.26 -3.00 -0.24
CA LEU A 206 -11.27 -1.95 -0.06
C LEU A 206 -11.69 -1.75 1.40
N ARG A 207 -11.68 -2.80 2.22
CA ARG A 207 -11.92 -2.69 3.68
C ARG A 207 -10.73 -2.13 4.42
N ALA A 208 -9.54 -2.58 4.06
CA ALA A 208 -8.30 -2.17 4.72
C ALA A 208 -7.84 -0.76 4.33
N GLY A 209 -8.42 -0.17 3.28
CA GLY A 209 -7.98 1.11 2.69
C GLY A 209 -6.61 1.05 2.01
N GLN A 210 -5.95 -0.11 2.04
CA GLN A 210 -4.62 -0.35 1.51
C GLN A 210 -4.49 -1.80 1.04
N VAL A 211 -3.41 -2.10 0.32
CA VAL A 211 -3.18 -3.44 -0.23
C VAL A 211 -2.58 -4.35 0.85
N PRO A 212 -3.27 -5.44 1.25
CA PRO A 212 -2.74 -6.41 2.18
C PRO A 212 -1.58 -7.24 1.59
N LEU A 213 -0.81 -7.86 2.47
CA LEU A 213 0.21 -8.84 2.14
C LEU A 213 -0.43 -10.22 2.01
N PHE A 214 -0.70 -10.65 0.78
CA PHE A 214 -1.25 -11.99 0.53
C PHE A 214 -0.16 -13.06 0.60
N THR A 215 -0.49 -14.17 1.26
CA THR A 215 0.38 -15.35 1.41
C THR A 215 -0.44 -16.65 1.34
N ALA A 216 0.23 -17.77 1.10
CA ALA A 216 -0.35 -19.10 1.29
C ALA A 216 -0.06 -19.66 2.69
N ASN A 217 0.90 -19.07 3.42
CA ASN A 217 1.29 -19.56 4.74
C ASN A 217 0.32 -19.04 5.82
N ALA A 218 -0.47 -19.94 6.40
CA ALA A 218 -1.43 -19.63 7.45
C ALA A 218 -0.76 -19.30 8.79
N ASP A 219 0.44 -19.85 9.05
CA ASP A 219 1.13 -19.73 10.34
C ASP A 219 1.71 -18.31 10.57
N GLU A 220 1.91 -17.55 9.50
CA GLU A 220 2.44 -16.18 9.52
C GLU A 220 1.37 -15.12 9.22
N ALA A 221 0.10 -15.52 9.15
CA ALA A 221 -0.99 -14.64 8.80
C ALA A 221 -1.64 -14.02 10.04
N ASP A 222 -2.04 -12.76 9.92
CA ASP A 222 -2.86 -12.06 10.91
C ASP A 222 -4.36 -12.36 10.70
N LEU A 223 -4.73 -12.84 9.51
CA LEU A 223 -6.07 -13.23 9.10
C LEU A 223 -6.00 -14.39 8.11
N ILE A 224 -6.79 -15.42 8.34
CA ILE A 224 -6.95 -16.54 7.40
C ILE A 224 -8.29 -16.39 6.67
N VAL A 225 -8.26 -16.47 5.33
CA VAL A 225 -9.47 -16.50 4.50
C VAL A 225 -9.55 -17.84 3.79
N ARG A 226 -10.53 -18.65 4.19
CA ARG A 226 -10.86 -19.91 3.54
C ARG A 226 -11.91 -19.67 2.46
N ILE A 227 -11.63 -20.12 1.24
CA ILE A 227 -12.58 -20.02 0.12
C ILE A 227 -12.80 -21.40 -0.48
N ALA A 228 -14.03 -21.92 -0.38
CA ALA A 228 -14.37 -23.25 -0.88
C ALA A 228 -15.88 -23.42 -1.06
N ASP A 229 -16.31 -24.52 -1.68
CA ASP A 229 -17.69 -25.01 -1.57
C ASP A 229 -17.89 -25.82 -0.27
N ASN A 230 -19.15 -26.09 0.09
CA ASN A 230 -19.50 -26.83 1.30
C ASN A 230 -18.75 -28.18 1.47
N ASP A 231 -18.56 -28.94 0.39
CA ASP A 231 -17.99 -30.30 0.47
C ASP A 231 -16.47 -30.27 0.76
N ARG A 232 -15.84 -29.14 0.48
CA ARG A 232 -14.39 -28.91 0.66
C ARG A 232 -14.03 -28.20 1.96
N LEU A 233 -15.02 -27.74 2.73
CA LEU A 233 -14.76 -27.09 4.01
C LEU A 233 -14.34 -28.10 5.09
N ALA A 234 -13.36 -27.71 5.92
CA ALA A 234 -13.00 -28.44 7.13
C ALA A 234 -14.14 -28.40 8.16
N ALA A 235 -14.12 -29.30 9.15
CA ALA A 235 -15.17 -29.39 10.16
C ALA A 235 -15.30 -28.07 10.96
N ASP A 236 -14.17 -27.44 11.31
CA ASP A 236 -14.16 -26.20 12.09
C ASP A 236 -14.70 -25.01 11.28
N ASP A 237 -14.43 -24.97 9.97
CA ASP A 237 -15.00 -23.96 9.08
C ASP A 237 -16.51 -24.17 8.88
N ARG A 238 -16.96 -25.42 8.82
CA ARG A 238 -18.39 -25.78 8.76
C ARG A 238 -19.15 -25.40 10.03
N ALA A 239 -18.52 -25.58 11.19
CA ALA A 239 -19.10 -25.18 12.47
C ALA A 239 -19.33 -23.66 12.59
N ALA A 240 -18.61 -22.84 11.81
CA ALA A 240 -18.79 -21.39 11.77
C ALA A 240 -19.99 -20.93 10.94
N LEU A 241 -20.50 -21.78 10.04
CA LEU A 241 -21.64 -21.46 9.19
C LEU A 241 -22.90 -21.26 10.03
N ARG A 242 -23.87 -20.47 9.54
CA ARG A 242 -25.10 -20.16 10.27
C ARG A 242 -25.91 -21.40 10.65
N SER A 243 -25.87 -22.44 9.82
CA SER A 243 -26.52 -23.73 10.10
C SER A 243 -25.71 -24.63 11.04
N GLY A 244 -24.42 -24.34 11.23
CA GLY A 244 -23.47 -25.16 11.98
C GLY A 244 -22.91 -26.38 11.23
N ASP A 245 -23.22 -26.56 9.94
CA ASP A 245 -22.70 -27.68 9.15
C ASP A 245 -22.54 -27.35 7.66
N ARG A 246 -23.65 -27.04 6.96
CA ARG A 246 -23.63 -26.76 5.51
C ARG A 246 -24.35 -25.46 5.21
N SER A 247 -23.75 -24.63 4.37
CA SER A 247 -24.42 -23.41 3.92
C SER A 247 -25.59 -23.75 2.98
N THR A 248 -26.68 -22.99 3.10
CA THR A 248 -27.89 -23.15 2.27
C THR A 248 -27.91 -22.24 1.05
N GLY A 249 -26.89 -21.39 0.88
CA GLY A 249 -26.73 -20.45 -0.22
C GLY A 249 -25.35 -19.76 -0.16
N PRO A 250 -25.16 -18.61 -0.84
CA PRO A 250 -23.97 -17.80 -0.67
C PRO A 250 -23.84 -17.24 0.75
N GLU A 251 -22.73 -17.51 1.42
CA GLU A 251 -22.50 -17.15 2.81
C GLU A 251 -21.03 -16.75 3.04
N ILE A 252 -20.85 -15.68 3.83
CA ILE A 252 -19.58 -15.36 4.46
C ILE A 252 -19.75 -15.60 5.96
N ALA A 253 -18.97 -16.50 6.52
CA ALA A 253 -18.97 -16.80 7.95
C ALA A 253 -17.66 -16.36 8.61
N PHE A 254 -17.72 -16.12 9.91
CA PHE A 254 -16.59 -15.67 10.71
C PHE A 254 -16.45 -16.54 11.95
N ARG A 255 -15.22 -16.94 12.21
CA ARG A 255 -14.80 -17.58 13.47
C ARG A 255 -13.48 -16.97 13.92
N ASN A 256 -13.20 -17.09 15.20
CA ASN A 256 -11.90 -16.74 15.76
C ASN A 256 -11.38 -17.96 16.51
N GLU A 257 -10.16 -18.38 16.20
CA GLU A 257 -9.49 -19.51 16.83
C GLU A 257 -8.28 -19.00 17.59
N ARG A 258 -8.36 -18.98 18.92
CA ARG A 258 -7.27 -18.57 19.82
C ARG A 258 -6.65 -17.20 19.48
N GLY A 259 -7.49 -16.23 19.12
CA GLY A 259 -7.07 -14.88 18.76
C GLY A 259 -6.85 -14.67 17.26
N LEU A 260 -6.72 -15.74 16.46
CA LEU A 260 -6.57 -15.65 15.00
C LEU A 260 -7.94 -15.58 14.32
N PRO A 261 -8.27 -14.49 13.61
CA PRO A 261 -9.51 -14.40 12.86
C PRO A 261 -9.50 -15.28 11.61
N HIS A 262 -10.62 -15.95 11.35
CA HIS A 262 -10.88 -16.74 10.15
C HIS A 262 -12.16 -16.26 9.47
N LEU A 263 -12.03 -15.95 8.18
CA LEU A 263 -13.16 -15.65 7.31
C LEU A 263 -13.39 -16.84 6.37
N VAL A 264 -14.63 -17.34 6.32
CA VAL A 264 -15.02 -18.43 5.43
C VAL A 264 -15.94 -17.88 4.36
N VAL A 265 -15.55 -17.97 3.10
CA VAL A 265 -16.36 -17.58 1.94
C VAL A 265 -16.82 -18.84 1.22
N THR A 266 -18.12 -19.12 1.25
CA THR A 266 -18.65 -20.41 0.77
C THR A 266 -20.04 -20.33 0.13
N GLY A 267 -20.45 -21.45 -0.45
CA GLY A 267 -21.79 -21.71 -0.93
C GLY A 267 -22.01 -23.20 -1.20
N ARG A 268 -23.19 -23.58 -1.69
CA ARG A 268 -23.50 -24.98 -2.00
C ARG A 268 -22.62 -25.56 -3.10
N ASN A 269 -22.11 -24.70 -3.98
CA ASN A 269 -21.21 -25.01 -5.07
C ASN A 269 -20.30 -23.80 -5.36
N LEU A 270 -19.37 -23.94 -6.31
CA LEU A 270 -18.43 -22.87 -6.68
C LEU A 270 -19.11 -21.61 -7.22
N ASP A 271 -20.25 -21.73 -7.90
CA ASP A 271 -20.97 -20.57 -8.45
C ASP A 271 -21.57 -19.73 -7.30
N GLU A 272 -22.07 -20.38 -6.24
CA GLU A 272 -22.53 -19.71 -5.03
C GLU A 272 -21.39 -19.17 -4.17
N ALA A 273 -20.25 -19.88 -4.08
CA ALA A 273 -19.05 -19.35 -3.45
C ALA A 273 -18.55 -18.09 -4.18
N THR A 274 -18.68 -18.05 -5.52
CA THR A 274 -18.38 -16.88 -6.33
C THR A 274 -19.36 -15.74 -6.05
N ALA A 275 -20.64 -16.04 -5.88
CA ALA A 275 -21.61 -15.04 -5.43
C ALA A 275 -21.26 -14.51 -4.03
N ALA A 276 -20.83 -15.36 -3.10
CA ALA A 276 -20.38 -14.94 -1.77
C ALA A 276 -19.12 -14.06 -1.85
N ALA A 277 -18.14 -14.41 -2.69
CA ALA A 277 -16.96 -13.58 -2.94
C ALA A 277 -17.33 -12.21 -3.52
N ARG A 278 -18.31 -12.13 -4.43
CA ARG A 278 -18.85 -10.86 -4.92
C ARG A 278 -19.53 -10.05 -3.83
N LEU A 279 -20.32 -10.69 -2.95
CA LEU A 279 -20.94 -10.02 -1.81
C LEU A 279 -19.88 -9.42 -0.88
N MET A 280 -18.84 -10.20 -0.59
CA MET A 280 -17.71 -9.74 0.18
C MET A 280 -17.03 -8.54 -0.50
N ALA A 281 -16.79 -8.58 -1.81
CA ALA A 281 -16.18 -7.47 -2.53
C ALA A 281 -17.08 -6.22 -2.65
N ALA A 282 -18.38 -6.33 -2.41
CA ALA A 282 -19.37 -5.29 -2.72
C ALA A 282 -20.09 -4.68 -1.51
N ARG A 283 -20.12 -5.36 -0.35
CA ARG A 283 -20.95 -4.98 0.80
C ARG A 283 -20.13 -4.89 2.08
N SER A 284 -20.45 -3.89 2.89
CA SER A 284 -19.90 -3.71 4.23
C SER A 284 -20.53 -4.71 5.20
N PHE A 285 -19.73 -5.15 6.17
CA PHE A 285 -20.15 -6.03 7.25
C PHE A 285 -20.45 -5.31 8.57
N ILE A 286 -20.48 -3.98 8.57
CA ILE A 286 -20.91 -3.20 9.74
C ILE A 286 -22.34 -3.58 10.13
N GLY A 287 -22.56 -3.90 11.41
CA GLY A 287 -23.83 -4.36 11.95
C GLY A 287 -24.04 -5.88 11.90
N TYR A 288 -23.09 -6.65 11.37
CA TYR A 288 -23.20 -8.11 11.25
C TYR A 288 -22.25 -8.84 12.20
N ARG A 289 -22.75 -9.95 12.78
CA ARG A 289 -22.01 -10.77 13.75
C ARG A 289 -21.19 -11.86 13.06
N ARG A 290 -21.57 -13.13 13.21
CA ARG A 290 -20.75 -14.27 12.74
C ARG A 290 -21.00 -14.71 11.32
N GLY A 291 -22.02 -14.17 10.64
CA GLY A 291 -22.31 -14.59 9.28
C GLY A 291 -23.13 -13.57 8.49
N PHE A 292 -22.90 -13.54 7.19
CA PHE A 292 -23.49 -12.62 6.22
C PHE A 292 -23.99 -13.42 5.02
N LEU A 293 -25.31 -13.39 4.79
CA LEU A 293 -25.96 -14.10 3.69
C LEU A 293 -26.32 -13.18 2.52
N ALA A 294 -26.70 -13.78 1.40
CA ALA A 294 -27.26 -13.04 0.26
C ALA A 294 -28.48 -12.17 0.62
N ALA A 295 -29.32 -12.59 1.58
CA ALA A 295 -30.46 -11.80 2.04
C ALA A 295 -30.02 -10.53 2.81
N ASP A 296 -28.94 -10.65 3.59
CA ASP A 296 -28.38 -9.56 4.39
C ASP A 296 -27.82 -8.44 3.49
N ALA A 297 -27.33 -8.82 2.30
CA ALA A 297 -26.79 -7.89 1.31
C ALA A 297 -27.80 -6.86 0.77
N MET A 298 -29.11 -7.10 0.93
CA MET A 298 -30.15 -6.17 0.47
C MET A 298 -30.20 -4.90 1.32
N THR A 299 -29.88 -5.00 2.61
CA THR A 299 -29.89 -3.87 3.55
C THR A 299 -28.49 -3.35 3.86
N ALA A 300 -27.45 -4.16 3.58
CA ALA A 300 -26.07 -3.80 3.85
C ALA A 300 -25.59 -2.60 3.01
N THR A 301 -24.87 -1.69 3.67
CA THR A 301 -24.17 -0.58 3.03
C THR A 301 -23.21 -1.11 1.98
N ARG A 302 -23.10 -0.38 0.88
CA ARG A 302 -22.18 -0.72 -0.20
C ARG A 302 -20.73 -0.44 0.23
N LEU A 303 -19.83 -1.35 -0.11
CA LEU A 303 -18.38 -1.16 0.04
C LEU A 303 -17.82 -0.34 -1.13
N GLY A 304 -16.97 0.63 -0.81
CA GLY A 304 -16.38 1.55 -1.78
C GLY A 304 -17.31 2.68 -2.24
N THR A 305 -16.77 3.58 -3.06
CA THR A 305 -17.52 4.71 -3.62
C THR A 305 -18.01 4.37 -5.02
N ARG A 306 -19.32 4.45 -5.28
CA ARG A 306 -19.84 4.26 -6.64
C ARG A 306 -19.30 5.36 -7.55
N GLN A 307 -18.40 5.00 -8.46
CA GLN A 307 -17.94 5.90 -9.50
C GLN A 307 -18.45 5.40 -10.84
N ILE A 308 -19.47 6.06 -11.39
CA ILE A 308 -19.93 5.77 -12.74
C ILE A 308 -18.87 6.35 -13.69
N ARG A 309 -17.95 5.51 -14.15
CA ARG A 309 -16.88 5.87 -15.08
C ARG A 309 -17.14 5.18 -16.42
N ASP A 310 -17.44 5.97 -17.44
CA ASP A 310 -17.67 5.45 -18.81
C ASP A 310 -16.33 5.32 -19.54
N ALA A 311 -15.94 4.10 -19.93
CA ALA A 311 -14.74 3.90 -20.74
C ALA A 311 -14.82 4.54 -22.14
N ARG A 312 -16.02 4.90 -22.63
CA ARG A 312 -16.18 5.53 -23.95
C ARG A 312 -15.70 6.97 -23.98
N THR A 313 -15.61 7.63 -22.83
CA THR A 313 -15.09 9.00 -22.73
C THR A 313 -13.56 9.05 -22.66
N LEU A 314 -12.88 7.88 -22.61
CA LEU A 314 -11.43 7.82 -22.68
C LEU A 314 -10.93 8.36 -24.01
N HIS A 315 -9.96 9.27 -23.90
CA HIS A 315 -9.26 9.79 -25.06
C HIS A 315 -8.58 8.66 -25.84
N ALA A 316 -8.45 8.85 -27.16
CA ALA A 316 -7.71 7.93 -28.02
C ALA A 316 -6.28 7.66 -27.53
N ASN A 317 -5.72 8.59 -26.76
CA ASN A 317 -4.35 8.59 -26.26
C ASN A 317 -4.26 8.27 -24.75
N ALA A 318 -5.23 7.57 -24.16
CA ALA A 318 -5.10 7.12 -22.78
C ALA A 318 -3.83 6.28 -22.59
N ASP A 319 -3.18 6.48 -21.45
CA ASP A 319 -1.85 5.99 -21.12
C ASP A 319 -1.83 5.33 -19.72
N LEU A 320 -0.66 4.89 -19.28
CA LEU A 320 -0.50 4.27 -17.97
C LEU A 320 -0.93 5.17 -16.81
N ARG A 321 -0.76 6.49 -16.94
CA ARG A 321 -1.22 7.44 -15.92
C ARG A 321 -2.73 7.42 -15.78
N THR A 322 -3.44 7.34 -16.90
CA THR A 322 -4.90 7.21 -16.90
C THR A 322 -5.34 5.95 -16.14
N PHE A 323 -4.64 4.83 -16.34
CA PHE A 323 -4.88 3.60 -15.58
C PHE A 323 -4.47 3.73 -14.10
N ALA A 324 -3.35 4.36 -13.81
CA ALA A 324 -2.85 4.53 -12.44
C ALA A 324 -3.73 5.46 -11.60
N ASP A 325 -4.34 6.48 -12.20
CA ASP A 325 -5.17 7.47 -11.52
C ASP A 325 -6.63 7.00 -11.35
N SER A 326 -7.12 6.11 -12.24
CA SER A 326 -8.55 5.78 -12.30
C SER A 326 -8.90 4.30 -12.52
N GLY A 327 -7.92 3.44 -12.73
CA GLY A 327 -8.15 2.04 -13.13
C GLY A 327 -8.80 1.89 -14.52
N LEU A 328 -9.08 2.97 -15.24
CA LEU A 328 -9.61 2.91 -16.59
C LEU A 328 -8.55 2.43 -17.58
N PRO A 329 -8.94 1.75 -18.67
CA PRO A 329 -10.30 1.38 -19.08
C PRO A 329 -10.90 0.19 -18.33
N PHE A 330 -10.09 -0.51 -17.53
CA PHE A 330 -10.44 -1.83 -17.00
C PHE A 330 -11.47 -1.79 -15.87
N SER A 331 -11.52 -0.70 -15.10
CA SER A 331 -12.46 -0.53 -13.99
C SER A 331 -13.88 -0.12 -14.41
N ALA A 332 -14.08 0.30 -15.66
CA ALA A 332 -15.36 0.82 -16.12
C ALA A 332 -16.51 -0.17 -15.91
N ASP A 333 -17.63 0.33 -15.40
CA ASP A 333 -18.82 -0.47 -15.07
C ASP A 333 -18.46 -1.74 -14.25
N GLN A 334 -17.61 -1.60 -13.23
CA GLN A 334 -17.10 -2.70 -12.38
C GLN A 334 -16.43 -3.82 -13.19
N GLY A 335 -15.73 -3.44 -14.25
CA GLY A 335 -15.01 -4.37 -15.12
C GLY A 335 -15.89 -5.23 -16.00
N SER A 336 -17.16 -4.88 -16.22
CA SER A 336 -18.09 -5.66 -17.06
C SER A 336 -17.62 -5.93 -18.49
N ARG A 337 -16.62 -5.16 -18.97
CA ARG A 337 -15.98 -5.35 -20.28
C ARG A 337 -14.49 -5.61 -20.16
N THR A 338 -14.07 -6.22 -19.06
CA THR A 338 -12.67 -6.50 -18.74
C THR A 338 -12.46 -7.99 -18.53
N ALA A 339 -11.41 -8.51 -19.15
CA ALA A 339 -10.85 -9.83 -18.91
C ALA A 339 -9.48 -9.64 -18.26
N VAL A 340 -9.35 -10.04 -17.00
CA VAL A 340 -8.08 -10.06 -16.29
C VAL A 340 -7.50 -11.47 -16.42
N GLN A 341 -6.37 -11.56 -17.10
CA GLN A 341 -5.66 -12.81 -17.27
C GLN A 341 -4.42 -12.85 -16.39
N PHE A 342 -4.31 -13.89 -15.57
CA PHE A 342 -3.09 -14.14 -14.79
C PHE A 342 -2.16 -15.04 -15.60
N SER A 343 -0.89 -14.63 -15.76
CA SER A 343 0.15 -15.46 -16.39
C SER A 343 1.04 -16.13 -15.34
N THR A 344 0.50 -16.39 -14.15
CA THR A 344 1.25 -16.87 -12.99
C THR A 344 1.31 -18.38 -12.96
N GLN A 345 2.51 -18.94 -12.74
CA GLN A 345 2.71 -20.39 -12.63
C GLN A 345 2.74 -20.84 -11.16
N PHE A 346 3.23 -19.98 -10.26
CA PHE A 346 3.39 -20.26 -8.84
C PHE A 346 2.43 -19.40 -7.99
N ASP A 347 2.06 -19.91 -6.81
CA ASP A 347 1.21 -19.19 -5.86
C ASP A 347 1.86 -17.86 -5.40
N ALA A 348 3.18 -17.81 -5.30
CA ALA A 348 3.95 -16.59 -5.01
C ALA A 348 3.65 -15.46 -6.02
N ASP A 349 3.82 -15.73 -7.32
CA ASP A 349 3.52 -14.75 -8.38
C ASP A 349 2.04 -14.38 -8.40
N ARG A 350 1.17 -15.35 -8.10
CA ARG A 350 -0.27 -15.12 -7.96
C ARG A 350 -0.59 -14.11 -6.86
N HIS A 351 0.05 -14.21 -5.68
CA HIS A 351 -0.11 -13.19 -4.64
C HIS A 351 0.37 -11.81 -5.08
N GLY A 352 1.48 -11.74 -5.82
CA GLY A 352 1.92 -10.50 -6.46
C GLY A 352 0.88 -9.91 -7.42
N ALA A 353 0.24 -10.77 -8.23
CA ALA A 353 -0.83 -10.37 -9.14
C ALA A 353 -2.09 -9.89 -8.40
N LEU A 354 -2.47 -10.58 -7.33
CA LEU A 354 -3.59 -10.20 -6.46
C LEU A 354 -3.33 -8.86 -5.77
N SER A 355 -2.10 -8.59 -5.32
CA SER A 355 -1.74 -7.27 -4.77
C SER A 355 -1.92 -6.15 -5.80
N VAL A 356 -1.48 -6.37 -7.04
CA VAL A 356 -1.64 -5.41 -8.14
C VAL A 356 -3.13 -5.17 -8.46
N LEU A 357 -3.94 -6.23 -8.52
CA LEU A 357 -5.37 -6.11 -8.77
C LEU A 357 -6.10 -5.42 -7.59
N ALA A 358 -5.73 -5.73 -6.36
CA ALA A 358 -6.23 -5.08 -5.17
C ALA A 358 -5.91 -3.57 -5.17
N ARG A 359 -4.71 -3.18 -5.61
CA ARG A 359 -4.35 -1.76 -5.83
C ARG A 359 -5.24 -1.12 -6.88
N ALA A 360 -5.46 -1.80 -8.01
CA ALA A 360 -6.31 -1.27 -9.07
C ALA A 360 -7.76 -1.05 -8.60
N ALA A 361 -8.30 -1.95 -7.77
CA ALA A 361 -9.63 -1.80 -7.16
C ALA A 361 -9.72 -0.62 -6.17
N LEU A 362 -8.68 -0.40 -5.35
CA LEU A 362 -8.59 0.76 -4.46
C LEU A 362 -8.64 2.08 -5.24
N ILE A 363 -7.87 2.17 -6.32
CA ILE A 363 -7.82 3.35 -7.19
C ILE A 363 -9.14 3.55 -7.96
N SER A 364 -9.80 2.47 -8.38
CA SER A 364 -11.14 2.60 -8.95
C SER A 364 -12.20 2.97 -7.93
N GLY A 365 -11.93 2.77 -6.63
CA GLY A 365 -12.85 3.02 -5.53
C GLY A 365 -13.93 1.95 -5.37
N GLU A 366 -13.91 0.90 -6.19
CA GLU A 366 -14.84 -0.22 -6.17
C GLU A 366 -14.20 -1.47 -6.81
N ALA A 367 -14.64 -2.65 -6.40
CA ALA A 367 -14.18 -3.92 -6.95
C ALA A 367 -14.76 -4.18 -8.35
N TRP A 368 -14.00 -4.90 -9.17
CA TRP A 368 -14.39 -5.23 -10.54
C TRP A 368 -15.24 -6.51 -10.57
N LEU A 369 -16.45 -6.42 -10.03
CA LEU A 369 -17.36 -7.55 -9.75
C LEU A 369 -17.75 -8.38 -10.97
N TYR A 370 -17.78 -7.74 -12.15
CA TYR A 370 -18.24 -8.33 -13.41
C TYR A 370 -17.11 -8.61 -14.40
N ALA A 371 -15.86 -8.36 -14.00
CA ALA A 371 -14.73 -8.77 -14.82
C ALA A 371 -14.64 -10.29 -14.90
N TRP A 372 -14.15 -10.76 -16.03
CA TRP A 372 -13.73 -12.14 -16.20
C TRP A 372 -12.32 -12.30 -15.64
N TYR A 373 -12.06 -13.40 -14.92
CA TYR A 373 -10.75 -13.72 -14.35
C TYR A 373 -10.34 -15.13 -14.75
N GLY A 374 -9.07 -15.34 -15.11
CA GLY A 374 -8.56 -16.68 -15.38
C GLY A 374 -7.09 -16.72 -15.77
N ASP A 375 -6.53 -17.94 -15.80
CA ASP A 375 -5.12 -18.15 -16.12
C ASP A 375 -4.87 -18.38 -17.63
N ALA A 376 -5.90 -18.77 -18.39
CA ALA A 376 -5.79 -19.18 -19.79
C ALA A 376 -6.33 -18.13 -20.78
N SER A 377 -5.56 -17.83 -21.83
CA SER A 377 -5.96 -16.84 -22.85
C SER A 377 -7.10 -17.32 -23.75
N GLU A 378 -7.25 -18.62 -23.95
CA GLU A 378 -8.23 -19.21 -24.87
C GLU A 378 -9.68 -19.10 -24.38
N THR A 379 -9.86 -18.94 -23.06
CA THR A 379 -11.17 -18.80 -22.43
C THR A 379 -11.55 -17.35 -22.18
N ALA A 380 -10.62 -16.40 -22.39
CA ALA A 380 -10.86 -14.99 -22.21
C ALA A 380 -11.83 -14.44 -23.28
N PRO A 381 -12.90 -13.71 -22.89
CA PRO A 381 -13.82 -13.12 -23.85
C PRO A 381 -13.14 -12.16 -24.84
N ALA A 382 -13.24 -12.44 -26.15
CA ALA A 382 -12.55 -11.68 -27.19
C ALA A 382 -13.00 -10.21 -27.31
N ASN A 383 -14.22 -9.89 -26.88
CA ASN A 383 -14.82 -8.55 -26.93
C ASN A 383 -14.57 -7.69 -25.68
N HIS A 384 -13.73 -8.17 -24.75
CA HIS A 384 -13.38 -7.47 -23.51
C HIS A 384 -11.98 -6.86 -23.59
N ASN A 385 -11.76 -5.74 -22.92
CA ASN A 385 -10.43 -5.21 -22.64
C ASN A 385 -9.60 -6.28 -21.91
N LEU A 386 -8.36 -6.49 -22.31
CA LEU A 386 -7.50 -7.51 -21.76
C LEU A 386 -6.48 -6.88 -20.82
N LEU A 387 -6.46 -7.30 -19.55
CA LEU A 387 -5.41 -6.93 -18.60
C LEU A 387 -4.64 -8.19 -18.24
N VAL A 388 -3.36 -8.26 -18.62
CA VAL A 388 -2.47 -9.36 -18.25
C VAL A 388 -1.66 -8.97 -17.04
N ILE A 389 -1.67 -9.81 -16.00
CA ILE A 389 -0.90 -9.61 -14.77
C ILE A 389 -0.11 -10.89 -14.47
N GLY A 390 1.22 -10.77 -14.41
CA GLY A 390 2.10 -11.92 -14.15
C GLY A 390 3.38 -11.90 -14.99
N PRO A 391 4.29 -12.85 -14.76
CA PRO A 391 5.51 -12.98 -15.54
C PRO A 391 5.22 -13.32 -17.01
N GLY A 392 6.15 -13.02 -17.91
CA GLY A 392 6.11 -13.51 -19.30
C GLY A 392 4.89 -13.07 -20.12
N SER A 393 4.36 -11.85 -19.93
CA SER A 393 3.11 -11.45 -20.60
C SER A 393 3.17 -11.48 -22.13
N THR A 394 4.37 -11.41 -22.72
CA THR A 394 4.60 -11.53 -24.16
C THR A 394 4.38 -12.95 -24.71
N GLU A 395 4.28 -13.98 -23.87
CA GLU A 395 3.91 -15.32 -24.32
C GLU A 395 2.44 -15.39 -24.76
N ILE A 396 1.62 -14.42 -24.35
CA ILE A 396 0.22 -14.33 -24.75
C ILE A 396 0.14 -13.73 -26.15
N ALA A 397 -0.40 -14.50 -27.09
CA ALA A 397 -0.47 -14.15 -28.51
C ALA A 397 -1.14 -12.78 -28.78
N ALA A 398 -2.14 -12.40 -27.98
CA ALA A 398 -2.80 -11.10 -28.11
C ALA A 398 -1.88 -9.93 -27.73
N VAL A 399 -0.99 -10.12 -26.76
CA VAL A 399 0.00 -9.14 -26.33
C VAL A 399 1.11 -9.05 -27.38
N ASP A 400 1.74 -10.17 -27.75
CA ASP A 400 2.88 -10.16 -28.67
C ASP A 400 2.56 -9.51 -30.03
N ARG A 401 1.40 -9.89 -30.61
CA ARG A 401 0.95 -9.37 -31.89
C ARG A 401 0.76 -7.84 -31.88
N ASN A 402 0.26 -7.31 -30.78
CA ASN A 402 -0.10 -5.90 -30.64
C ASN A 402 0.94 -5.09 -29.85
N ALA A 403 2.02 -5.73 -29.38
CA ALA A 403 2.98 -5.14 -28.47
C ALA A 403 3.64 -3.90 -29.11
N PRO A 404 3.53 -2.72 -28.47
CA PRO A 404 4.18 -1.52 -28.96
C PRO A 404 5.71 -1.63 -28.84
N PRO A 405 6.49 -0.89 -29.66
CA PRO A 405 7.95 -0.89 -29.55
C PRO A 405 8.43 -0.45 -28.16
N GLU A 406 7.69 0.44 -27.49
CA GLU A 406 7.91 0.90 -26.11
C GLU A 406 7.93 -0.27 -25.12
N LEU A 407 6.97 -1.20 -25.23
CA LEU A 407 6.91 -2.40 -24.36
C LEU A 407 8.15 -3.29 -24.56
N ARG A 408 8.53 -3.53 -25.82
CA ARG A 408 9.74 -4.33 -26.11
C ARG A 408 11.01 -3.64 -25.60
N ALA A 409 11.09 -2.31 -25.70
CA ALA A 409 12.20 -1.55 -25.15
C ALA A 409 12.25 -1.61 -23.62
N ALA A 410 11.08 -1.53 -22.98
CA ALA A 410 10.92 -1.63 -21.53
C ALA A 410 11.38 -2.99 -20.99
N LEU A 411 10.94 -4.09 -21.62
CA LEU A 411 11.37 -5.44 -21.25
C LEU A 411 12.88 -5.61 -21.38
N ARG A 412 13.48 -5.19 -22.50
CA ARG A 412 14.95 -5.24 -22.65
C ARG A 412 15.69 -4.35 -21.64
N ALA A 413 15.11 -3.21 -21.24
CA ALA A 413 15.69 -2.33 -20.24
C ALA A 413 15.63 -2.97 -18.84
N ALA A 414 14.50 -3.61 -18.50
CA ALA A 414 14.33 -4.37 -17.27
C ALA A 414 15.32 -5.54 -17.18
N GLU A 415 15.52 -6.30 -18.27
CA GLU A 415 16.50 -7.37 -18.35
C GLU A 415 17.95 -6.88 -18.10
N ARG A 416 18.33 -5.76 -18.74
CA ARG A 416 19.68 -5.18 -18.62
C ARG A 416 19.98 -4.61 -17.24
N SER A 417 18.96 -4.13 -16.53
CA SER A 417 19.07 -3.49 -15.21
C SER A 417 19.73 -4.38 -14.14
N ARG A 418 19.58 -5.71 -14.22
CA ARG A 418 20.21 -6.65 -13.27
C ARG A 418 21.73 -6.78 -13.48
N GLY A 419 22.21 -6.60 -14.71
CA GLY A 419 23.62 -6.80 -15.09
C GLY A 419 24.63 -5.79 -14.52
N GLN A 420 24.17 -4.68 -13.91
CA GLN A 420 25.03 -3.57 -13.50
C GLN A 420 25.33 -3.45 -11.99
N ARG A 421 24.92 -4.39 -11.12
CA ARG A 421 24.83 -4.11 -9.66
C ARG A 421 25.54 -5.08 -8.70
N GLY A 422 26.84 -5.30 -8.91
CA GLY A 422 27.75 -5.86 -7.90
C GLY A 422 28.30 -4.86 -6.86
N LEU A 423 27.96 -3.56 -6.91
CA LEU A 423 28.82 -2.54 -6.27
C LEU A 423 28.21 -1.61 -5.19
N MET A 424 26.91 -1.56 -4.92
CA MET A 424 26.39 -0.59 -3.93
C MET A 424 25.19 -1.13 -3.13
N ARG A 425 25.49 -1.91 -2.08
CA ARG A 425 24.53 -2.53 -1.14
C ARG A 425 24.54 -1.85 0.25
N LEU A 426 24.61 -0.52 0.31
CA LEU A 426 24.88 0.19 1.58
C LEU A 426 23.89 1.30 1.99
N ALA A 427 22.83 1.59 1.23
CA ALA A 427 21.96 2.76 1.54
C ALA A 427 20.44 2.47 1.67
N ALA A 428 19.96 1.26 1.39
CA ALA A 428 18.52 0.98 1.28
C ALA A 428 17.89 0.25 2.50
N ALA A 429 18.59 0.18 3.64
CA ALA A 429 18.13 -0.53 4.83
C ALA A 429 17.16 0.28 5.73
N ALA A 430 16.72 1.47 5.30
CA ALA A 430 15.91 2.37 6.14
C ALA A 430 14.39 2.24 5.93
N TYR A 431 13.93 1.43 4.97
CA TYR A 431 12.50 1.33 4.60
C TYR A 431 11.99 -0.12 4.47
N ALA A 432 12.75 -1.10 4.94
CA ALA A 432 12.24 -2.46 5.07
C ALA A 432 11.62 -2.60 6.47
N ASP A 433 10.35 -3.03 6.53
CA ASP A 433 9.80 -3.60 7.75
C ASP A 433 10.78 -4.65 8.29
N ALA A 434 10.93 -4.72 9.62
CA ALA A 434 11.93 -5.58 10.25
C ALA A 434 11.78 -7.08 9.91
N ALA A 435 10.63 -7.50 9.35
CA ALA A 435 10.40 -8.84 8.82
C ALA A 435 10.88 -9.03 7.36
N ASP A 436 10.98 -7.98 6.56
CA ASP A 436 11.46 -8.04 5.16
C ASP A 436 13.00 -7.91 5.07
N ALA A 437 13.65 -7.46 6.15
CA ALA A 437 15.11 -7.29 6.20
C ALA A 437 15.90 -8.62 6.27
N GLU A 438 15.26 -9.74 6.64
CA GLU A 438 15.91 -11.06 6.71
C GLU A 438 15.94 -11.80 5.37
N ALA A 439 15.14 -11.39 4.37
CA ALA A 439 15.14 -11.97 3.03
C ALA A 439 16.14 -11.25 2.10
N GLY A 440 17.41 -11.64 2.17
CA GLY A 440 18.50 -11.09 1.34
C GLY A 440 18.41 -11.33 -0.18
N ASN A 441 17.24 -11.53 -0.79
CA ASN A 441 17.10 -11.83 -2.21
C ASN A 441 15.82 -11.20 -2.82
N GLU A 442 16.04 -10.39 -3.86
CA GLU A 442 15.19 -10.13 -5.04
C GLU A 442 14.90 -8.65 -5.32
N VAL A 443 15.50 -8.16 -6.42
CA VAL A 443 15.16 -6.86 -6.98
C VAL A 443 13.87 -7.03 -7.77
N GLY A 444 12.74 -6.61 -7.19
CA GLY A 444 11.47 -6.51 -7.92
C GLY A 444 11.58 -5.45 -9.02
N ILE A 445 11.81 -5.89 -10.26
CA ILE A 445 11.75 -5.05 -11.46
C ILE A 445 10.58 -5.56 -12.29
N GLY A 446 9.73 -4.64 -12.73
CA GLY A 446 8.66 -4.99 -13.65
C GLY A 446 8.45 -3.95 -14.73
N VAL A 447 7.56 -4.29 -15.65
CA VAL A 447 7.20 -3.52 -16.83
C VAL A 447 5.69 -3.41 -16.92
N ALA A 448 5.21 -2.18 -17.04
CA ALA A 448 3.82 -1.86 -17.26
C ALA A 448 3.66 -1.38 -18.70
N SER A 449 2.54 -1.70 -19.34
CA SER A 449 2.15 -1.05 -20.59
C SER A 449 0.64 -0.98 -20.76
N LEU A 450 0.19 0.02 -21.53
CA LEU A 450 -1.20 0.18 -21.94
C LEU A 450 -1.24 0.60 -23.40
N PHE A 451 -1.98 -0.15 -24.22
CA PHE A 451 -2.10 0.11 -25.65
C PHE A 451 -3.43 -0.44 -26.20
N ARG A 452 -3.74 -0.12 -27.46
CA ARG A 452 -4.95 -0.59 -28.14
C ARG A 452 -4.69 -1.86 -28.94
N ASP A 453 -5.68 -2.74 -29.00
CA ASP A 453 -5.68 -3.88 -29.91
C ASP A 453 -5.80 -3.36 -31.35
N GLN A 454 -4.85 -3.72 -32.22
CA GLN A 454 -4.86 -3.32 -33.63
C GLN A 454 -5.96 -4.05 -34.40
N ALA A 455 -6.34 -5.25 -33.97
CA ALA A 455 -7.35 -6.06 -34.63
C ALA A 455 -8.79 -5.66 -34.26
N ASN A 456 -8.99 -5.15 -33.03
CA ASN A 456 -10.31 -4.80 -32.49
C ASN A 456 -10.34 -3.34 -32.06
N ASN A 457 -10.84 -2.48 -32.94
CA ASN A 457 -10.91 -1.05 -32.68
C ASN A 457 -11.80 -0.76 -31.46
N GLY A 458 -11.20 -0.24 -30.39
CA GLY A 458 -11.87 0.06 -29.11
C GLY A 458 -11.56 -0.91 -27.96
N ARG A 459 -10.85 -2.01 -28.21
CA ARG A 459 -10.34 -2.89 -27.15
C ARG A 459 -8.97 -2.42 -26.68
N TRP A 460 -8.80 -2.31 -25.37
CA TRP A 460 -7.53 -1.98 -24.74
C TRP A 460 -6.84 -3.23 -24.21
N ILE A 461 -5.52 -3.23 -24.29
CA ILE A 461 -4.64 -4.26 -23.75
C ILE A 461 -3.68 -3.59 -22.77
N GLY A 462 -3.68 -4.08 -21.54
CA GLY A 462 -2.77 -3.66 -20.48
C GLY A 462 -1.91 -4.85 -20.04
N THR A 463 -0.65 -4.60 -19.72
CA THR A 463 0.25 -5.63 -19.20
C THR A 463 0.99 -5.12 -17.98
N LEU A 464 1.00 -5.89 -16.91
CA LEU A 464 1.85 -5.70 -15.74
C LEU A 464 2.66 -6.97 -15.57
N THR A 465 3.94 -6.91 -15.93
CA THR A 465 4.76 -8.12 -16.07
C THR A 465 6.15 -7.94 -15.50
N ALA A 466 6.87 -9.05 -15.35
CA ALA A 466 8.28 -9.07 -15.06
C ALA A 466 8.97 -9.97 -16.10
N PRO A 467 10.22 -9.66 -16.49
CA PRO A 467 11.00 -10.56 -17.31
C PRO A 467 11.25 -11.88 -16.55
N ASP A 468 11.40 -13.01 -17.25
CA ASP A 468 11.52 -14.37 -16.66
C ASP A 468 12.62 -14.50 -15.59
N ILE A 469 13.62 -13.63 -15.67
CA ILE A 469 14.75 -13.58 -14.74
C ILE A 469 14.45 -12.78 -13.46
N ALA A 470 13.25 -12.24 -13.27
CA ALA A 470 12.86 -11.41 -12.13
C ALA A 470 11.62 -11.99 -11.43
N SER A 471 11.60 -11.91 -10.10
CA SER A 471 10.46 -12.34 -9.28
C SER A 471 9.30 -11.38 -9.44
N PHE A 472 8.21 -11.87 -10.05
CA PHE A 472 7.00 -11.09 -10.24
C PHE A 472 6.30 -10.83 -8.91
N GLU A 473 6.37 -11.76 -7.95
CA GLU A 473 5.88 -11.56 -6.59
C GLU A 473 6.43 -10.26 -5.97
N ALA A 474 7.76 -10.11 -5.93
CA ALA A 474 8.41 -8.93 -5.36
C ALA A 474 8.11 -7.66 -6.18
N ALA A 475 8.13 -7.76 -7.51
CA ALA A 475 7.84 -6.64 -8.40
C ALA A 475 6.40 -6.13 -8.24
N GLY A 476 5.41 -7.03 -8.22
CA GLY A 476 3.99 -6.73 -8.07
C GLY A 476 3.67 -6.14 -6.71
N ARG A 477 4.21 -6.72 -5.62
CA ARG A 477 4.05 -6.17 -4.26
C ARG A 477 4.64 -4.76 -4.13
N SER A 478 5.86 -4.55 -4.65
CA SER A 478 6.51 -3.25 -4.60
C SER A 478 5.71 -2.18 -5.35
N LEU A 479 5.14 -2.51 -6.51
CA LEU A 479 4.31 -1.59 -7.28
C LEU A 479 2.98 -1.28 -6.55
N ALA A 480 2.32 -2.30 -6.01
CA ALA A 480 1.00 -2.18 -5.42
C ALA A 480 0.97 -1.42 -4.08
N ARG A 481 2.06 -1.48 -3.31
CA ARG A 481 2.14 -0.94 -1.93
C ARG A 481 2.94 0.37 -1.81
N SER A 482 3.39 0.95 -2.92
CA SER A 482 4.22 2.16 -2.91
C SER A 482 3.71 3.24 -3.86
N ASP A 483 4.33 4.41 -3.77
CA ASP A 483 4.10 5.54 -4.68
C ASP A 483 4.61 5.27 -6.12
N LEU A 484 5.23 4.12 -6.37
CA LEU A 484 5.56 3.70 -7.74
C LEU A 484 4.31 3.60 -8.62
N TRP A 485 3.16 3.25 -8.05
CA TRP A 485 1.91 3.17 -8.78
C TRP A 485 1.53 4.51 -9.41
N THR A 486 1.59 5.60 -8.65
CA THR A 486 1.17 6.94 -9.11
C THR A 486 2.19 7.57 -10.06
N ALA A 487 3.42 7.05 -10.08
CA ALA A 487 4.47 7.45 -11.01
C ALA A 487 4.41 6.72 -12.37
N LEU A 488 3.44 5.81 -12.59
CA LEU A 488 3.25 5.16 -13.88
C LEU A 488 2.71 6.16 -14.91
N GLU A 489 3.43 6.36 -16.00
CA GLU A 489 3.05 7.26 -17.08
C GLU A 489 3.51 6.75 -18.46
N GLY A 490 2.93 7.31 -19.52
CA GLY A 490 3.26 6.95 -20.90
C GLY A 490 2.69 5.60 -21.33
N ARG A 491 3.13 5.10 -22.48
CA ARG A 491 2.62 3.84 -23.07
C ARG A 491 3.22 2.59 -22.45
N ALA A 492 4.49 2.66 -22.06
CA ALA A 492 5.15 1.62 -21.28
C ALA A 492 6.04 2.27 -20.23
N ALA A 493 6.23 1.59 -19.11
CA ALA A 493 7.11 2.05 -18.05
C ALA A 493 7.83 0.86 -17.42
N VAL A 494 9.08 1.08 -16.99
CA VAL A 494 9.84 0.13 -16.17
C VAL A 494 9.82 0.65 -14.75
N TRP A 495 9.44 -0.16 -13.78
CA TRP A 495 9.56 0.18 -12.37
C TRP A 495 10.58 -0.70 -11.66
N SER A 496 11.20 -0.13 -10.63
CA SER A 496 12.05 -0.84 -9.69
C SER A 496 12.00 -0.14 -8.33
N ALA A 497 12.66 -0.70 -7.33
CA ALA A 497 12.84 -0.05 -6.02
C ALA A 497 13.47 1.36 -6.08
N ARG A 498 14.04 1.78 -7.21
CA ARG A 498 14.63 3.13 -7.39
C ARG A 498 13.65 4.17 -7.95
N GLY A 499 12.50 3.75 -8.45
CA GLY A 499 11.56 4.62 -9.16
C GLY A 499 11.01 4.00 -10.44
N VAL A 500 10.20 4.80 -11.13
CA VAL A 500 9.58 4.47 -12.41
C VAL A 500 10.31 5.23 -13.52
N THR A 501 10.54 4.57 -14.65
CA THR A 501 11.08 5.15 -15.86
C THR A 501 10.09 4.94 -16.99
N ALA A 502 9.42 6.02 -17.41
CA ALA A 502 8.52 6.00 -18.55
C ALA A 502 9.29 5.85 -19.86
N LEU A 503 8.71 5.10 -20.78
CA LEU A 503 9.19 4.90 -22.13
C LEU A 503 8.07 5.30 -23.08
N ASP A 504 8.18 6.52 -23.58
CA ASP A 504 7.29 7.06 -24.59
C ASP A 504 8.12 7.51 -25.80
N TYR A 505 7.89 6.91 -26.97
CA TYR A 505 8.51 7.36 -28.21
C TYR A 505 7.79 8.57 -28.83
N THR A 506 6.71 9.05 -28.22
CA THR A 506 6.12 10.36 -28.53
C THR A 506 6.88 11.49 -27.84
N VAL A 507 8.18 11.58 -28.15
CA VAL A 507 9.01 12.72 -27.72
C VAL A 507 8.53 13.97 -28.47
N VAL A 508 7.70 14.80 -27.82
CA VAL A 508 7.84 16.24 -28.02
C VAL A 508 9.21 16.58 -27.43
N ALA A 509 10.16 16.95 -28.28
CA ALA A 509 11.50 17.30 -27.81
C ALA A 509 11.35 18.35 -26.69
N PRO A 510 11.90 18.10 -25.48
CA PRO A 510 11.80 19.06 -24.40
C PRO A 510 12.33 20.38 -24.89
N SER A 511 11.56 21.44 -24.64
CA SER A 511 11.91 22.76 -25.09
C SER A 511 13.27 23.14 -24.51
N LEU A 512 14.02 24.02 -25.18
CA LEU A 512 15.30 24.53 -24.67
C LEU A 512 15.18 25.07 -23.23
N VAL A 513 14.00 25.52 -22.83
CA VAL A 513 13.70 26.04 -21.49
C VAL A 513 13.70 24.94 -20.44
N GLU A 514 13.09 23.79 -20.72
CA GLU A 514 13.03 22.66 -19.77
C GLU A 514 14.40 22.00 -19.61
N ARG A 515 15.18 21.87 -20.68
CA ARG A 515 16.57 21.37 -20.59
C ARG A 515 17.47 22.32 -19.79
N VAL A 516 17.24 23.62 -19.88
CA VAL A 516 17.99 24.62 -19.10
C VAL A 516 17.56 24.58 -17.62
N GLN A 517 16.29 24.31 -17.32
CA GLN A 517 15.81 24.13 -15.94
C GLN A 517 16.35 22.85 -15.31
N GLU A 518 16.33 21.73 -16.02
CA GLU A 518 16.85 20.45 -15.52
C GLU A 518 18.37 20.51 -15.30
N PHE A 519 19.11 21.14 -16.21
CA PHE A 519 20.54 21.40 -16.04
C PHE A 519 20.84 22.37 -14.87
N ALA A 520 19.96 23.33 -14.62
CA ALA A 520 20.09 24.28 -13.50
C ALA A 520 19.80 23.63 -12.12
N VAL A 521 18.95 22.60 -12.08
CA VAL A 521 18.60 21.88 -10.83
C VAL A 521 19.69 20.89 -10.44
N ASP A 522 20.27 20.16 -11.39
CA ASP A 522 21.32 19.18 -11.08
C ASP A 522 22.71 19.81 -10.88
N HIS A 523 22.98 20.96 -11.51
CA HIS A 523 24.29 21.64 -11.46
C HIS A 523 24.18 23.06 -10.92
N THR A 524 23.39 23.27 -9.85
CA THR A 524 23.21 24.58 -9.19
C THR A 524 24.53 25.32 -8.90
N ARG A 525 25.60 24.58 -8.59
CA ARG A 525 26.92 25.15 -8.32
C ARG A 525 27.62 25.64 -9.60
N ASP A 526 27.55 24.89 -10.70
CA ASP A 526 28.23 25.24 -11.94
C ASP A 526 27.45 26.31 -12.74
N ALA A 527 26.11 26.27 -12.67
CA ALA A 527 25.25 27.32 -13.20
C ALA A 527 25.51 28.66 -12.48
N ALA A 528 25.70 28.64 -11.16
CA ALA A 528 26.08 29.82 -10.40
C ALA A 528 27.47 30.35 -10.79
N PHE A 529 28.45 29.48 -11.03
CA PHE A 529 29.79 29.89 -11.51
C PHE A 529 29.76 30.50 -12.92
N LEU A 530 28.94 29.96 -13.83
CA LEU A 530 28.78 30.52 -15.18
C LEU A 530 28.10 31.89 -15.15
N LEU A 531 27.04 32.06 -14.36
CA LEU A 531 26.37 33.34 -14.20
C LEU A 531 27.27 34.38 -13.52
N PHE A 532 28.05 33.97 -12.52
CA PHE A 532 29.05 34.83 -11.89
C PHE A 532 30.15 35.25 -12.89
N GLY A 533 30.65 34.32 -13.71
CA GLY A 533 31.62 34.61 -14.76
C GLY A 533 31.09 35.57 -15.82
N ALA A 534 29.83 35.41 -16.25
CA ALA A 534 29.17 36.30 -17.20
C ALA A 534 28.96 37.71 -16.61
N ALA A 535 28.54 37.80 -15.36
CA ALA A 535 28.38 39.08 -14.65
C ALA A 535 29.73 39.81 -14.48
N PHE A 536 30.80 39.08 -14.15
CA PHE A 536 32.15 39.62 -14.05
C PHE A 536 32.65 40.17 -15.39
N LEU A 537 32.44 39.45 -16.50
CA LEU A 537 32.80 39.92 -17.84
C LEU A 537 32.05 41.19 -18.25
N LEU A 538 30.77 41.31 -17.91
CA LEU A 538 29.98 42.51 -18.18
C LEU A 538 30.48 43.72 -17.35
N LEU A 539 30.85 43.50 -16.09
CA LEU A 539 31.45 44.53 -15.23
C LEU A 539 32.80 45.01 -15.78
N VAL A 540 33.66 44.07 -16.19
CA VAL A 540 34.97 44.38 -16.79
C VAL A 540 34.79 45.14 -18.11
N ARG A 541 33.86 44.71 -18.98
CA ARG A 541 33.54 45.41 -20.22
C ARG A 541 33.01 46.83 -19.97
N GLY A 542 32.15 47.02 -18.96
CA GLY A 542 31.66 48.33 -18.53
C GLY A 542 32.79 49.23 -18.01
N PHE A 543 33.74 48.67 -17.27
CA PHE A 543 34.89 49.41 -16.74
C PHE A 543 35.86 49.87 -17.84
N PHE A 544 36.13 49.02 -18.84
CA PHE A 544 36.96 49.38 -19.99
C PHE A 544 36.24 50.32 -20.97
N GLY A 545 34.91 50.22 -21.11
CA GLY A 545 34.10 51.16 -21.87
C GLY A 545 34.14 52.58 -21.30
N ARG A 546 34.04 52.72 -19.98
CA ARG A 546 34.14 54.03 -19.28
C ARG A 546 35.53 54.64 -19.38
N ARG A 547 36.60 53.83 -19.36
CA ARG A 547 37.98 54.31 -19.59
C ARG A 547 38.23 54.83 -21.01
N LYS A 548 37.60 54.24 -22.03
CA LYS A 548 37.70 54.76 -23.41
C LYS A 548 36.95 56.08 -23.59
N GLN A 549 35.82 56.29 -22.92
CA GLN A 549 35.09 57.57 -22.97
C GLN A 549 35.78 58.69 -22.16
N ALA A 550 36.46 58.37 -21.06
CA ALA A 550 37.24 59.35 -20.29
C ALA A 550 38.50 59.84 -21.03
N ARG A 551 39.09 59.03 -21.92
CA ARG A 551 40.25 59.39 -22.76
C ARG A 551 39.89 60.14 -24.05
N ALA A 552 38.61 60.25 -24.39
CA ALA A 552 38.12 60.99 -25.56
C ALA A 552 37.56 62.38 -25.18
N ARG A 553 37.61 62.75 -23.90
CA ARG A 553 37.17 64.05 -23.35
C ARG A 553 38.29 64.82 -22.61
N ALA A 554 39.51 64.33 -22.64
CA ALA A 554 40.73 65.07 -22.32
C ALA A 554 41.51 65.23 -23.63
#